data_AF-A0A2W4SWZ9-F1
#
_entry.id   AF-A0A2W4SWZ9-F1
#
_cell.length_a   1.000
_cell.length_b   1.000
_cell.length_c   1.000
_cell.angle_alpha   90.00
_cell.angle_beta   90.00
_cell.angle_gamma   90.00
#
_symmetry.space_group_name_H-M   'P 1'
#
loop_
_entity.id
_entity.type
_entity.pdbx_description
1 polymer ?
#
loop_
_entity_poly.entity_id
_entity_poly.type
_entity_poly.pdbx_seq_one_letter_code
_entity_poly.pdbx_strand_id
1 'polypeptide(L)' 'MYFDEKGAAVVSAASHLYMLQPVPSESGRRYVDGEVELIERRGRMDLIGAAGGPYLDCVGDSRRVVNPPR' A
#
# COMPACT_ATOMS: atom_id res chain seq x y z
N MET A 1 6.41 -0.63 -4.55
CA MET A 1 5.06 -1.12 -4.19
C MET A 1 4.42 -1.72 -5.43
N TYR A 2 3.61 -2.75 -5.27
CA TYR A 2 2.76 -3.30 -6.31
C TYR A 2 1.47 -3.86 -5.72
N PHE A 3 0.50 -4.23 -6.57
CA PHE A 3 -0.70 -4.94 -6.16
C PHE A 3 -0.65 -6.37 -6.67
N ASP A 4 -1.01 -7.34 -5.82
CA ASP A 4 -1.12 -8.74 -6.22
C ASP A 4 -2.43 -9.04 -6.97
N GLU A 5 -2.60 -10.28 -7.44
CA GLU A 5 -3.79 -10.72 -8.18
C GLU A 5 -5.09 -10.68 -7.34
N LYS A 6 -4.97 -10.62 -6.01
CA LYS A 6 -6.10 -10.52 -5.07
C LYS A 6 -6.39 -9.07 -4.68
N GLY A 7 -5.62 -8.12 -5.20
CA GLY A 7 -5.75 -6.70 -4.91
C GLY A 7 -5.11 -6.27 -3.60
N ALA A 8 -4.30 -7.10 -2.94
CA ALA A 8 -3.51 -6.68 -1.78
C ALA A 8 -2.36 -5.77 -2.21
N ALA A 9 -2.07 -4.74 -1.41
CA ALA A 9 -0.95 -3.85 -1.65
C ALA A 9 0.32 -4.42 -0.98
N VAL A 10 1.33 -4.70 -1.79
CA VAL A 10 2.65 -5.13 -1.33
C VAL A 10 3.59 -3.94 -1.30
N VAL A 11 4.00 -3.53 -0.10
CA VAL A 11 4.80 -2.33 0.14
C VAL A 11 6.12 -2.71 0.79
N SER A 12 7.24 -2.20 0.28
CA SER A 12 8.53 -2.33 0.94
C SER A 12 8.98 -0.96 1.45
N ALA A 13 9.26 -0.87 2.75
CA ALA A 13 9.71 0.35 3.43
C ALA A 13 10.66 -0.03 4.57
N ALA A 14 11.74 0.73 4.74
CA ALA A 14 12.77 0.50 5.77
C ALA A 14 13.21 -0.98 5.92
N SER A 15 13.48 -1.66 4.80
CA SER A 15 13.85 -3.09 4.75
C SER A 15 12.79 -4.08 5.26
N HIS A 16 11.55 -3.63 5.46
CA HIS A 16 10.40 -4.48 5.76
C HIS A 16 9.51 -4.63 4.53
N LEU A 17 8.77 -5.74 4.48
CA LEU A 17 7.78 -6.02 3.45
C LEU A 17 6.41 -6.16 4.13
N TYR A 18 5.45 -5.37 3.70
CA TYR A 18 4.07 -5.34 4.20
C TYR A 18 3.12 -5.85 3.13
N MET A 19 2.19 -6.72 3.53
CA MET A 19 1.10 -7.21 2.67
C MET A 19 -0.24 -6.72 3.21
N LEU A 20 -0.71 -5.59 2.67
CA LEU A 20 -1.87 -4.87 3.17
C LEU A 20 -3.13 -5.30 2.41
N GLN A 21 -4.13 -5.82 3.12
CA GLN A 21 -5.39 -6.28 2.53
C GLN A 21 -6.32 -5.11 2.22
N PRO A 22 -7.02 -5.12 1.07
CA PRO A 22 -7.97 -4.08 0.73
C PRO A 22 -9.16 -4.09 1.70
N VAL A 23 -9.57 -2.92 2.15
CA VAL A 23 -10.77 -2.74 3.00
C VAL A 23 -11.68 -1.67 2.41
N PRO A 24 -13.01 -1.75 2.64
CA PRO A 24 -13.93 -0.71 2.22
C PRO A 24 -13.52 0.67 2.74
N SER A 25 -13.63 1.67 1.87
CA SER A 25 -13.38 3.08 2.21
C SER A 25 -14.42 3.95 1.52
N GLU A 26 -14.92 4.96 2.24
CA GLU A 26 -15.85 5.95 1.69
C GLU A 26 -15.16 6.91 0.70
N SER A 27 -13.84 7.09 0.83
CA SER A 27 -13.07 7.96 -0.06
C SER A 27 -11.73 7.32 -0.44
N GLY A 28 -11.61 6.97 -1.72
CA GLY A 28 -10.38 6.40 -2.28
C GLY A 28 -10.18 4.93 -1.95
N ARG A 29 -8.92 4.49 -1.93
CA ARG A 29 -8.53 3.09 -1.66
C ARG A 29 -7.82 3.00 -0.32
N ARG A 30 -8.10 1.93 0.43
CA ARG A 30 -7.53 1.71 1.76
C ARG A 30 -7.08 0.25 1.88
N TYR A 31 -5.91 0.06 2.47
CA TYR A 31 -5.30 -1.24 2.69
C TYR A 31 -4.71 -1.32 4.09
N VAL A 32 -4.84 -2.47 4.77
CA VAL A 32 -4.36 -2.64 6.15
C VAL A 32 -3.74 -4.02 6.40
N ASP A 33 -2.78 -4.13 7.31
CA ASP A 33 -2.34 -5.42 7.91
C ASP A 33 -2.60 -5.52 9.42
N GLY A 34 -3.33 -4.56 9.98
CA GLY A 34 -3.64 -4.46 11.40
C GLY A 34 -2.88 -3.33 12.09
N GLU A 35 -1.58 -3.22 11.85
CA GLU A 35 -0.74 -2.15 12.44
C GLU A 35 -0.35 -1.10 11.40
N VAL A 36 -0.25 -1.50 10.13
CA VAL A 36 0.11 -0.63 9.02
C VAL A 36 -1.10 -0.35 8.14
N GLU A 37 -1.24 0.90 7.72
CA GLU A 37 -2.32 1.38 6.86
C GLU A 37 -1.75 2.13 5.64
N LEU A 38 -2.23 1.77 4.45
CA LEU A 38 -1.98 2.52 3.22
C LEU A 38 -3.31 3.13 2.73
N ILE A 39 -3.32 4.45 2.57
CA ILE A 39 -4.49 5.21 2.11
C ILE A 39 -4.14 5.92 0.82
N GLU A 40 -4.97 5.76 -0.21
CA GLU A 40 -4.88 6.56 -1.42
C GLU A 40 -5.98 7.60 -1.49
N ARG A 41 -5.58 8.87 -1.64
CA ARG A 41 -6.46 10.01 -1.85
C ARG A 41 -5.97 10.83 -3.03
N ARG A 42 -6.82 10.98 -4.06
CA ARG A 42 -6.55 11.82 -5.25
C ARG A 42 -5.22 11.50 -5.95
N GLY A 43 -4.85 10.22 -6.01
CA GLY A 43 -3.62 9.75 -6.64
C GLY A 43 -2.35 9.89 -5.78
N ARG A 44 -2.47 10.31 -4.52
CA ARG A 44 -1.39 10.28 -3.54
C ARG A 44 -1.63 9.20 -2.50
N MET A 45 -0.54 8.65 -1.99
CA MET A 45 -0.54 7.54 -1.04
C MET A 45 0.09 7.97 0.28
N ASP A 46 -0.57 7.64 1.38
CA ASP A 46 -0.02 7.78 2.74
C ASP A 46 0.12 6.38 3.34
N LEU A 47 1.32 6.01 3.77
CA LEU A 47 1.61 4.78 4.52
C LEU A 47 1.85 5.14 5.98
N ILE A 48 1.02 4.64 6.88
CA ILE A 48 1.00 4.99 8.31
C ILE A 48 1.29 3.73 9.11
N GLY A 49 2.06 3.84 10.20
CA GLY A 49 2.40 2.71 11.07
C GLY A 49 3.58 1.86 10.60
N ALA A 50 4.10 2.08 9.39
CA ALA A 50 5.26 1.37 8.88
C ALA A 50 6.56 1.75 9.62
N ALA A 51 7.50 0.82 9.65
CA ALA A 51 8.85 1.06 10.16
C ALA A 51 9.53 2.16 9.34
N GLY A 52 10.23 3.07 10.01
CA GLY A 52 10.91 4.19 9.36
C GLY A 52 10.01 5.39 9.04
N GLY A 53 8.70 5.32 9.31
CA GLY A 53 7.85 6.49 9.49
C GLY A 53 6.40 6.32 9.03
N PRO A 54 5.55 7.34 9.27
CA PRO A 54 4.54 7.65 8.28
C PRO A 54 5.25 8.14 7.00
N TYR A 55 4.98 7.52 5.87
CA TYR A 55 5.41 7.97 4.54
C TYR A 55 4.23 8.64 3.86
N LEU A 56 4.25 9.97 3.79
CA LEU A 56 3.12 10.79 3.33
C LEU A 56 3.31 11.29 1.92
N ASP A 57 2.21 11.58 1.23
CA ASP A 57 2.21 12.18 -0.12
C ASP A 57 3.05 11.40 -1.15
N CYS A 58 3.18 10.09 -0.96
CA CYS A 58 3.95 9.23 -1.83
C CYS A 58 3.24 9.05 -3.18
N VAL A 59 4.03 9.10 -4.25
CA VAL A 59 3.54 8.81 -5.61
C VAL A 59 3.66 7.31 -5.85
N GLY A 60 2.56 6.59 -5.64
CA GLY A 60 2.49 5.17 -5.98
C GLY A 60 2.36 4.99 -7.49
N ASP A 61 3.26 4.21 -8.11
CA ASP A 61 3.06 3.75 -9.49
C ASP A 61 1.98 2.66 -9.51
N SER A 62 0.72 3.07 -9.42
CA SER A 62 -0.44 2.20 -9.37
C SER A 62 -0.70 1.43 -10.69
N ARG A 63 0.10 1.68 -11.73
CA ARG A 63 -0.01 1.03 -13.04
C ARG A 63 0.82 -0.24 -13.17
N ARG A 64 1.70 -0.54 -12.21
CA ARG A 64 2.50 -1.77 -12.20
C ARG A 64 1.83 -2.85 -11.34
N VAL A 65 0.86 -3.55 -11.92
CA VAL A 65 0.55 -4.93 -11.50
C VAL A 65 1.71 -5.78 -11.99
N VAL A 66 2.68 -6.05 -11.11
CA VAL A 66 3.76 -6.99 -11.41
C VAL A 66 3.30 -8.34 -10.92
N ASN A 67 3.07 -9.27 -11.84
CA ASN A 67 3.00 -10.69 -11.48
C ASN A 67 4.27 -11.02 -10.69
N PRO A 68 4.18 -11.51 -9.43
CA PRO A 68 5.37 -11.97 -8.73
C PRO A 68 6.03 -13.09 -9.57
N PRO A 69 7.37 -13.18 -9.58
CA PRO A 69 8.04 -14.28 -10.27
C PRO A 69 7.52 -15.60 -9.71
N ARG A 70 7.08 -16.49 -10.62
CA ARG A 70 6.65 -17.86 -10.31
C ARG A 70 7.80 -18.68 -9.73
#